data_AF-A0A2K3MGU1-F1
#
_entry.id   AF-A0A2K3MGU1-F1
#
_cell.length_a   1.000
_cell.length_b   1.000
_cell.length_c   1.000
_cell.angle_alpha   90.00
_cell.angle_beta   90.00
_cell.angle_gamma   90.00
#
_symmetry.space_group_name_H-M   'P 1'
#
loop_
_entity.id
_entity.type
_entity.pdbx_description
1 polymer ?
#
loop_
_entity_poly.entity_id
_entity_poly.type
_entity_poly.pdbx_seq_one_letter_code
_entity_poly.pdbx_strand_id
1 'polypeptide(L)'
;MMACSIPTDNNTTIPNWLDLPVEITANILQRLNTIDIVTSACKVCPLWENICKDPLMWRTIRMRYNDASPYIFNHVDLVKICRFAVKQSCGHLEDIDIDYFCTDDLLRYITVK
;
A
#
# COMPACT_ATOMS: atom_id res chain seq x y z
N MET A 1 14.95 -12.48 55.71
CA MET A 1 14.88 -13.23 54.44
C MET A 1 14.08 -12.38 53.47
N MET A 2 14.76 -11.75 52.49
CA MET A 2 14.14 -10.97 51.44
C MET A 2 13.40 -11.92 50.50
N ALA A 3 12.09 -11.75 50.35
CA ALA A 3 11.40 -12.20 49.16
C ALA A 3 11.49 -11.06 48.15
N CYS A 4 12.37 -11.21 47.14
CA CYS A 4 12.29 -10.38 45.95
C CYS A 4 10.99 -10.74 45.23
N SER A 5 9.99 -9.87 45.33
CA SER A 5 8.86 -9.90 44.41
C SER A 5 9.38 -9.57 43.02
N ILE A 6 9.31 -10.54 42.10
CA ILE A 6 9.55 -10.32 40.67
C ILE A 6 8.46 -9.35 40.17
N PRO A 7 8.79 -8.20 39.55
CA PRO A 7 7.81 -7.43 38.83
C PRO A 7 7.42 -8.24 37.60
N THR A 8 6.19 -8.72 37.57
CA THR A 8 5.58 -9.24 36.35
C THR A 8 5.28 -8.05 35.46
N ASP A 9 6.24 -7.70 34.59
CA ASP A 9 6.01 -6.71 33.54
C ASP A 9 5.15 -7.37 32.45
N ASN A 10 3.84 -7.23 32.62
CA ASN A 10 2.81 -7.78 31.73
C ASN A 10 2.42 -6.76 30.65
N ASN A 11 3.19 -5.70 30.43
CA ASN A 11 2.87 -4.65 29.47
C ASN A 11 3.74 -4.78 28.22
N THR A 12 3.49 -5.80 27.40
CA THR A 12 3.73 -5.66 25.96
C THR A 12 2.76 -4.63 25.42
N THR A 13 3.10 -3.36 25.62
CA THR A 13 2.41 -2.22 25.04
C THR A 13 2.55 -2.34 23.53
N ILE A 14 1.47 -2.70 22.86
CA ILE A 14 1.42 -2.71 21.39
C ILE A 14 1.73 -1.27 20.96
N PRO A 15 2.79 -1.04 20.16
CA PRO A 15 3.14 0.30 19.70
C PRO A 15 1.95 0.90 18.94
N ASN A 16 1.56 2.12 19.31
CA ASN A 16 0.49 2.81 18.61
C ASN A 16 1.03 3.27 17.24
N TRP A 17 0.54 2.64 16.18
CA TRP A 17 0.91 2.95 14.80
C TRP A 17 0.62 4.41 14.40
N LEU A 18 -0.26 5.11 15.14
CA LEU A 18 -0.57 6.52 14.90
C LEU A 18 0.51 7.48 15.43
N ASP A 19 1.42 7.01 16.29
CA ASP A 19 2.51 7.82 16.85
C ASP A 19 3.76 7.83 15.95
N LEU A 20 3.74 7.06 14.85
CA LEU A 20 4.81 7.07 13.86
C LEU A 20 4.84 8.41 13.09
N PRO A 21 6.02 8.96 12.80
CA PRO A 21 6.15 10.09 11.88
C PRO A 21 5.49 9.78 10.54
N VAL A 22 4.93 10.83 9.92
CA VAL A 22 4.19 10.70 8.66
C VAL A 22 5.08 10.13 7.56
N GLU A 23 6.35 10.52 7.50
CA GLU A 23 7.29 10.05 6.49
C GLU A 23 7.59 8.55 6.65
N ILE A 24 7.68 8.06 7.90
CA ILE A 24 7.90 6.64 8.18
C ILE A 24 6.66 5.83 7.82
N THR A 25 5.48 6.34 8.19
CA THR A 25 4.20 5.72 7.81
C THR A 25 4.09 5.65 6.29
N ALA A 26 4.35 6.74 5.58
CA ALA A 26 4.35 6.75 4.11
C ALA A 26 5.33 5.73 3.52
N ASN A 27 6.56 5.63 4.06
CA ASN A 27 7.54 4.65 3.58
C ASN A 27 7.06 3.20 3.77
N ILE A 28 6.39 2.90 4.90
CA ILE A 28 5.79 1.59 5.16
C ILE A 28 4.68 1.32 4.14
N LEU A 29 3.78 2.29 3.93
CA LEU A 29 2.66 2.15 3.00
C LEU A 29 3.13 1.95 1.55
N GLN A 30 4.19 2.63 1.11
CA GLN A 30 4.76 2.48 -0.24
C GLN A 30 5.34 1.08 -0.50
N ARG A 31 5.65 0.31 0.55
CA ARG A 31 6.16 -1.06 0.42
C ARG A 31 5.06 -2.10 0.28
N LEU A 32 3.81 -1.75 0.55
CA LEU A 32 2.67 -2.64 0.37
C LEU A 32 2.40 -2.85 -1.13
N ASN A 33 1.73 -3.96 -1.46
CA ASN A 33 1.23 -4.14 -2.82
C ASN A 33 0.18 -3.05 -3.12
N THR A 34 0.15 -2.55 -4.36
CA THR A 34 -0.81 -1.52 -4.77
C THR A 34 -2.25 -1.95 -4.52
N ILE A 35 -2.56 -3.25 -4.60
CA ILE A 35 -3.88 -3.80 -4.26
C ILE A 35 -4.19 -3.54 -2.79
N ASP A 36 -3.27 -3.83 -1.88
CA ASP A 36 -3.45 -3.64 -0.43
C ASP A 36 -3.57 -2.16 -0.08
N ILE A 37 -2.80 -1.30 -0.76
CA ILE A 37 -2.88 0.15 -0.58
C ILE A 37 -4.31 0.62 -0.88
N VAL A 38 -4.81 0.30 -2.09
CA VAL A 38 -6.12 0.77 -2.57
C VAL A 38 -7.28 0.16 -1.78
N THR A 39 -7.20 -1.13 -1.46
CA THR A 39 -8.33 -1.88 -0.90
C THR A 39 -8.39 -1.83 0.62
N SER A 40 -7.25 -1.62 1.28
CA SER A 40 -7.11 -1.65 2.75
C SER A 40 -6.45 -0.39 3.30
N ALA A 41 -5.19 -0.09 2.97
CA ALA A 41 -4.41 0.92 3.69
C ALA A 41 -5.05 2.32 3.63
N CYS A 42 -5.52 2.74 2.46
CA CYS A 42 -6.17 4.04 2.30
C CYS A 42 -7.52 4.16 3.03
N LYS A 43 -8.03 3.08 3.64
CA LYS A 43 -9.31 3.02 4.36
C LYS A 43 -9.15 2.79 5.86
N VAL A 44 -7.93 2.68 6.36
CA VAL A 44 -7.67 2.40 7.79
C VAL A 44 -8.05 3.59 8.67
N CYS A 45 -7.50 4.77 8.37
CA CYS A 45 -7.77 6.00 9.12
C CYS A 45 -7.53 7.24 8.25
N PRO A 46 -8.02 8.43 8.67
CA PRO A 46 -7.86 9.66 7.88
C PRO A 46 -6.40 10.06 7.60
N LEU A 47 -5.48 9.73 8.51
CA LEU A 47 -4.05 9.99 8.30
C LEU A 47 -3.52 9.18 7.10
N TRP A 48 -3.80 7.89 7.04
CA TRP A 48 -3.36 7.01 5.96
C TRP A 48 -4.08 7.34 4.65
N GLU A 49 -5.36 7.68 4.71
CA GLU A 49 -6.10 8.20 3.55
C GLU A 49 -5.43 9.46 2.98
N ASN A 50 -5.01 10.40 3.84
CA ASN A 50 -4.33 11.61 3.40
C ASN A 50 -2.94 11.32 2.80
N ILE A 51 -2.18 10.39 3.37
CA ILE A 51 -0.92 9.92 2.77
C ILE A 51 -1.20 9.35 1.37
N CYS A 52 -2.20 8.49 1.21
CA CYS A 52 -2.58 7.91 -0.08
C CYS A 52 -3.00 8.93 -1.16
N LYS A 53 -3.37 10.16 -0.77
CA LYS A 53 -3.71 11.23 -1.74
C LYS A 53 -2.48 11.89 -2.33
N ASP A 54 -1.31 11.75 -1.71
CA ASP A 54 -0.06 12.28 -2.24
C ASP A 54 0.32 11.53 -3.53
N PRO A 55 0.51 12.22 -4.68
CA PRO A 55 0.98 11.59 -5.91
C PRO A 55 2.28 10.80 -5.75
N LEU A 56 3.14 11.19 -4.80
CA LEU A 56 4.42 10.54 -4.56
C LEU A 56 4.26 9.11 -3.99
N MET A 57 3.11 8.79 -3.38
CA MET A 57 2.77 7.43 -2.98
C MET A 57 2.65 6.46 -4.17
N TRP A 58 2.41 6.99 -5.35
CA TRP A 58 2.13 6.21 -6.56
C TRP A 58 3.27 6.30 -7.59
N ARG A 59 4.48 6.68 -7.15
CA ARG A 59 5.70 6.62 -7.98
C ARG A 59 6.07 5.20 -8.37
N THR A 60 5.69 4.23 -7.56
CA THR A 60 5.93 2.81 -7.80
C THR A 60 4.61 2.07 -7.73
N ILE A 61 4.27 1.36 -8.79
CA ILE A 61 3.08 0.51 -8.86
C ILE A 61 3.54 -0.94 -8.90
N ARG A 62 3.18 -1.72 -7.89
CA ARG A 62 3.51 -3.15 -7.81
C ARG A 62 2.24 -3.95 -7.60
N MET A 63 1.87 -4.74 -8.59
CA MET A 63 0.70 -5.60 -8.60
C MET A 63 1.08 -6.97 -9.13
N ARG A 64 1.65 -7.80 -8.25
CA ARG A 64 1.99 -9.19 -8.57
C ARG A 64 0.85 -10.14 -8.20
N TYR A 65 0.62 -11.14 -9.04
CA TYR A 65 -0.49 -12.08 -8.95
C TYR A 65 -0.34 -13.02 -7.76
N ASN A 66 0.89 -13.31 -7.33
CA ASN A 66 1.12 -14.09 -6.12
C ASN A 66 0.77 -13.31 -4.84
N ASP A 67 0.83 -11.98 -4.90
CA ASP A 67 0.48 -11.08 -3.79
C ASP A 67 -1.02 -10.73 -3.83
N ALA A 68 -1.64 -10.78 -5.00
CA ALA A 68 -3.08 -10.67 -5.19
C ALA A 68 -3.75 -12.01 -4.88
N SER A 69 -4.72 -12.08 -3.97
CA SER A 69 -5.48 -13.33 -3.86
C SER A 69 -6.26 -13.57 -5.16
N PRO A 70 -5.92 -14.62 -5.95
CA PRO A 70 -6.49 -14.81 -7.28
C PRO A 70 -7.98 -15.18 -7.26
N TYR A 71 -8.48 -15.51 -6.07
CA TYR A 71 -9.90 -15.76 -5.81
C TYR A 71 -10.68 -14.50 -5.45
N ILE A 72 -10.00 -13.39 -5.12
CA ILE A 72 -10.63 -12.14 -4.68
C ILE A 72 -10.70 -11.13 -5.82
N PHE A 73 -9.66 -11.04 -6.65
CA PHE A 73 -9.59 -10.05 -7.73
C PHE A 73 -9.52 -10.76 -9.09
N ASN A 74 -10.49 -10.46 -9.95
CA ASN A 74 -10.41 -10.88 -11.35
C ASN A 74 -9.56 -9.90 -12.18
N HIS A 75 -9.28 -10.28 -13.43
CA HIS A 75 -8.50 -9.46 -14.36
C HIS A 75 -9.05 -8.02 -14.51
N VAL A 76 -10.38 -7.85 -14.53
CA VAL A 76 -11.00 -6.51 -14.69
C VAL A 76 -10.73 -5.63 -13.47
N ASP A 77 -10.76 -6.21 -12.26
CA ASP A 77 -10.49 -5.48 -11.02
C ASP A 77 -9.02 -5.05 -10.95
N LEU A 78 -8.09 -5.92 -11.34
CA LEU A 78 -6.67 -5.60 -11.41
C LEU A 78 -6.39 -4.46 -12.40
N VAL A 79 -6.99 -4.48 -13.59
CA VAL A 79 -6.87 -3.38 -14.56
C VAL A 79 -7.41 -2.07 -13.98
N LYS A 80 -8.55 -2.09 -13.28
CA LYS A 80 -9.13 -0.89 -12.65
C LYS A 80 -8.23 -0.32 -11.56
N ILE A 81 -7.69 -1.17 -10.69
CA ILE A 81 -6.75 -0.77 -9.62
C ILE A 81 -5.49 -0.17 -10.23
N CYS A 82 -4.92 -0.80 -11.27
CA CYS A 82 -3.74 -0.28 -11.95
C CYS A 82 -4.00 1.10 -12.57
N ARG A 83 -5.14 1.30 -13.26
CA ARG A 83 -5.50 2.60 -13.83
C ARG A 83 -5.70 3.67 -12.77
N PHE A 84 -6.32 3.31 -11.65
CA PHE A 84 -6.47 4.20 -10.51
C PHE A 84 -5.09 4.67 -10.00
N ALA A 85 -4.17 3.73 -9.76
CA ALA A 85 -2.83 4.04 -9.28
C ALA A 85 -2.04 4.94 -10.26
N VAL A 86 -2.09 4.62 -11.56
CA VAL A 86 -1.46 5.44 -12.62
C VAL A 86 -2.04 6.86 -12.61
N LYS A 87 -3.37 7.00 -12.53
CA LYS A 87 -4.01 8.31 -12.45
C LYS A 87 -3.58 9.09 -11.20
N GLN A 88 -3.50 8.43 -10.06
CA GLN A 88 -3.11 9.06 -8.79
C GLN A 88 -1.66 9.52 -8.78
N SER A 89 -0.77 8.89 -9.57
CA SER A 89 0.62 9.34 -9.72
C SER A 89 0.74 10.75 -10.29
N CYS A 90 -0.30 11.27 -10.96
CA CYS A 90 -0.31 12.61 -11.57
C CYS A 90 0.97 12.89 -12.39
N GLY A 91 1.46 11.90 -13.14
CA GLY A 91 2.66 12.01 -13.98
C GLY A 91 3.99 11.71 -13.26
N HIS A 92 3.96 11.39 -11.97
CA HIS A 92 5.15 11.02 -11.18
C HIS A 92 5.44 9.50 -11.20
N LEU A 93 4.78 8.72 -12.04
CA LEU A 93 5.07 7.27 -12.14
C LEU A 93 6.52 7.05 -12.62
N GLU A 94 7.32 6.37 -11.79
CA GLU A 94 8.74 6.06 -12.03
C GLU A 94 8.96 4.58 -12.31
N ASP A 95 8.25 3.69 -11.60
CA ASP A 95 8.41 2.23 -11.72
C ASP A 95 7.05 1.51 -11.72
N ILE A 96 6.92 0.48 -12.55
CA ILE A 96 5.71 -0.33 -12.65
C ILE A 96 6.05 -1.81 -12.87
N ASP A 97 5.55 -2.64 -11.97
CA ASP A 97 5.72 -4.10 -11.94
C ASP A 97 4.33 -4.76 -11.83
N ILE A 98 3.84 -5.26 -12.97
CA ILE A 98 2.52 -5.91 -13.08
C ILE A 98 2.68 -7.23 -13.84
N ASP A 99 1.97 -8.27 -13.41
CA ASP A 99 2.00 -9.60 -14.03
C ASP A 99 0.57 -10.11 -14.35
N TYR A 100 0.45 -11.08 -15.26
CA TYR A 100 -0.80 -11.79 -15.64
C TYR A 100 -1.97 -11.01 -16.26
N PHE A 101 -2.14 -9.71 -16.00
CA PHE A 101 -3.27 -8.90 -16.50
C PHE A 101 -2.86 -7.74 -17.42
N CYS A 102 -1.58 -7.70 -17.82
CA CYS A 102 -1.06 -6.68 -18.72
C CYS A 102 -1.61 -6.88 -20.14
N THR A 103 -2.27 -5.86 -20.68
CA THR A 103 -2.79 -5.81 -22.05
C THR A 103 -2.21 -4.62 -22.80
N ASP A 104 -2.20 -4.66 -24.14
CA ASP A 104 -1.73 -3.55 -24.98
C ASP A 104 -2.48 -2.23 -24.67
N ASP A 105 -3.78 -2.30 -24.37
CA ASP A 105 -4.56 -1.12 -24.00
C ASP A 105 -4.14 -0.57 -22.63
N LEU A 106 -3.80 -1.44 -21.67
CA LEU A 106 -3.26 -1.00 -20.38
C LEU A 106 -1.86 -0.38 -20.55
N LEU A 107 -0.98 -0.98 -21.35
CA LEU A 107 0.35 -0.43 -21.66
C LEU A 107 0.24 0.95 -22.32
N ARG A 108 -0.68 1.10 -23.28
CA ARG A 108 -0.94 2.40 -23.91
C ARG A 108 -1.47 3.42 -22.90
N TYR A 109 -2.34 3.02 -21.98
CA TYR A 109 -2.81 3.91 -20.92
C TYR A 109 -1.69 4.38 -19.98
N ILE A 110 -0.76 3.47 -19.62
CA ILE A 110 0.38 3.79 -18.74
C ILE A 110 1.39 4.72 -19.42
N THR A 111 1.60 4.57 -20.74
CA THR A 111 2.65 5.27 -21.48
C THR A 111 2.24 6.63 -22.02
N VAL A 112 0.94 6.95 -22.04
CA VAL A 112 0.44 8.27 -22.41
C VAL A 112 0.64 9.21 -21.22
N LYS A 113 1.60 10.12 -21.35
CA LYS A 113 1.83 11.25 -20.43
C LYS A 113 0.92 12.43 -20.76
#